data_AF-A0A7W0TPD8-F1
#
_entry.id   AF-A0A7W0TPD8-F1
#
_cell.length_a   1.000
_cell.length_b   1.000
_cell.length_c   1.000
_cell.angle_alpha   90.00
_cell.angle_beta   90.00
_cell.angle_gamma   90.00
#
_symmetry.space_group_name_H-M   'P 1'
#
loop_
_entity.id
_entity.type
_entity.pdbx_description
1 polymer ?
#
loop_
_entity_poly.entity_id
_entity_poly.type
_entity_poly.pdbx_seq_one_letter_code
_entity_poly.pdbx_strand_id
1 'polypeptide(L)'
;IADVIAVNKADGPHADDARRAARELAGAIRMLRGHGTAWQVPVLTCSATEGTGLDAVWAKVMFHQEQLAADGELERRRQRQQVSWTWRMVRDTLEHDLREHPAVRDLAPEMERAVQAGELTPSLAAKQILDTFRDR
;
A
#
# COMPACT_ATOMS: atom_id res chain seq x y z
N ILE A 1 -5.76 -2.68 3.99
CA ILE A 1 -5.84 -3.32 5.33
C ILE A 1 -5.46 -4.80 5.15
N ALA A 2 -4.71 -5.38 6.09
CA ALA A 2 -4.18 -6.74 5.99
C ALA A 2 -5.28 -7.83 6.00
N ASP A 3 -4.99 -8.98 5.40
CA ASP A 3 -5.88 -10.15 5.32
C ASP A 3 -5.59 -11.20 6.39
N VAL A 4 -4.33 -11.28 6.85
CA VAL A 4 -3.88 -12.05 8.03
C VAL A 4 -2.88 -11.17 8.76
N ILE A 5 -2.93 -11.16 10.09
CA ILE A 5 -1.97 -10.41 10.91
C ILE A 5 -1.26 -11.38 11.86
N ALA A 6 0.07 -11.30 11.89
CA ALA A 6 0.91 -12.07 12.80
C ALA A 6 1.71 -11.13 13.69
N VAL A 7 1.54 -11.24 15.02
CA VAL A 7 2.36 -10.60 16.04
C VAL A 7 3.55 -11.52 16.30
N ASN A 8 4.70 -11.16 15.74
CA ASN A 8 5.94 -11.93 15.83
C ASN A 8 6.65 -11.70 17.19
N LYS A 9 7.65 -12.53 17.49
CA LYS A 9 8.45 -12.55 18.74
C LYS A 9 7.65 -12.97 19.98
N ALA A 10 6.69 -13.87 19.80
CA ALA A 10 5.91 -14.45 20.89
C ALA A 10 6.67 -15.60 21.59
N ASP A 11 7.89 -15.32 22.03
CA ASP A 11 8.82 -16.27 22.64
C ASP A 11 9.33 -15.78 23.99
N GLY A 12 9.79 -16.73 24.82
CA GLY A 12 10.33 -16.50 26.15
C GLY A 12 9.48 -15.55 27.01
N PRO A 13 10.06 -14.47 27.57
CA PRO A 13 9.34 -13.54 28.46
C PRO A 13 8.29 -12.70 27.73
N HIS A 14 8.32 -12.63 26.40
CA HIS A 14 7.45 -11.77 25.59
C HIS A 14 6.19 -12.50 25.07
N ALA A 15 6.06 -13.79 25.34
CA ALA A 15 4.91 -14.58 24.87
C ALA A 15 3.57 -14.02 25.35
N ASP A 16 3.47 -13.60 26.62
CA ASP A 16 2.22 -13.07 27.17
C ASP A 16 1.91 -11.64 26.70
N ASP A 17 2.92 -10.81 26.50
CA ASP A 17 2.79 -9.48 25.93
C ASP A 17 2.32 -9.56 24.47
N ALA A 18 2.91 -10.45 23.68
CA ALA A 18 2.50 -10.70 22.30
C ALA A 18 1.04 -11.18 22.21
N ARG A 19 0.61 -12.05 23.11
CA ARG A 19 -0.81 -12.49 23.20
C ARG A 19 -1.74 -11.34 23.57
N ARG A 20 -1.33 -10.45 24.47
CA ARG A 20 -2.11 -9.24 24.83
C ARG A 20 -2.26 -8.32 23.63
N ALA A 21 -1.15 -8.00 22.96
CA ALA A 21 -1.13 -7.16 21.76
C ALA A 21 -2.01 -7.76 20.65
N ALA A 22 -1.95 -9.08 20.43
CA ALA A 22 -2.79 -9.75 19.44
C ALA A 22 -4.29 -9.62 19.75
N ARG A 23 -4.70 -9.72 21.02
CA ARG A 23 -6.10 -9.53 21.43
C ARG A 23 -6.59 -8.09 21.23
N GLU A 24 -5.77 -7.11 21.63
CA GLU A 24 -6.09 -5.69 21.45
C GLU A 24 -6.23 -5.35 19.97
N LEU A 25 -5.28 -5.81 19.14
CA LEU A 25 -5.31 -5.60 17.71
C LEU A 25 -6.50 -6.31 17.03
N ALA A 26 -6.86 -7.52 17.47
CA ALA A 26 -8.06 -8.20 16.98
C ALA A 26 -9.33 -7.41 17.28
N GLY A 27 -9.41 -6.78 18.47
CA GLY A 27 -10.50 -5.88 18.83
C GLY A 27 -10.58 -4.66 17.91
N ALA A 28 -9.45 -3.97 17.71
CA ALA A 28 -9.37 -2.78 16.86
C ALA A 28 -9.74 -3.08 15.39
N ILE A 29 -9.21 -4.18 14.83
CA ILE A 29 -9.49 -4.59 13.45
C ILE A 29 -10.98 -4.93 13.27
N ARG A 30 -11.61 -5.58 14.26
CA ARG A 30 -13.05 -5.86 14.23
C ARG A 30 -13.88 -4.58 14.22
N MET A 31 -13.48 -3.55 14.97
CA MET A 31 -14.15 -2.24 14.95
C MET A 31 -13.99 -1.54 13.59
N LEU A 32 -12.79 -1.57 13.00
CA LEU A 32 -12.50 -0.93 11.72
C LEU A 32 -13.23 -1.57 10.53
N ARG A 33 -13.38 -2.90 10.50
CA ARG A 33 -14.02 -3.62 9.39
C ARG A 33 -15.55 -3.66 9.47
N GLY A 34 -16.13 -3.33 10.62
CA GLY A 34 -17.58 -3.42 10.85
C GLY A 34 -18.11 -4.86 10.85
N HIS A 35 -19.39 -5.00 11.17
CA HIS A 35 -20.10 -6.28 11.14
C HIS A 35 -20.69 -6.49 9.73
N GLY A 36 -20.06 -7.34 8.91
CA GLY A 36 -20.59 -7.63 7.57
C GLY A 36 -19.56 -8.12 6.54
N THR A 37 -18.26 -8.08 6.84
CA THR A 37 -17.25 -8.67 5.95
C THR A 37 -17.27 -10.20 6.09
N ALA A 38 -17.40 -10.92 4.98
CA ALA A 38 -17.34 -12.39 4.97
C ALA A 38 -16.03 -12.96 5.54
N TRP A 39 -14.93 -12.19 5.46
CA TRP A 39 -13.64 -12.55 6.02
C TRP A 39 -13.33 -11.82 7.34
N GLN A 40 -13.27 -12.58 8.43
CA GLN A 40 -12.75 -12.11 9.70
C GLN A 40 -11.23 -12.25 9.72
N VAL A 41 -10.51 -11.13 9.74
CA VAL A 41 -9.04 -11.12 9.75
C VAL A 41 -8.52 -11.80 11.02
N PRO A 42 -7.80 -12.92 10.91
CA PRO A 42 -7.18 -13.54 12.06
C PRO A 42 -5.96 -12.73 12.51
N VAL A 43 -5.86 -12.51 13.82
CA VAL A 43 -4.66 -11.97 14.46
C VAL A 43 -4.04 -13.10 15.29
N LEU A 44 -2.85 -13.53 14.88
CA LEU A 44 -2.14 -14.67 15.44
C LEU A 44 -0.84 -14.21 16.10
N THR A 45 -0.29 -15.03 16.99
CA THR A 45 1.06 -14.84 17.52
C THR A 45 1.99 -15.89 16.94
N CYS A 46 3.23 -15.52 16.63
CA CYS A 46 4.26 -16.45 16.20
C CYS A 46 5.65 -16.07 16.73
N SER A 47 6.57 -17.03 16.71
CA SER A 47 8.00 -16.80 16.85
C SER A 47 8.68 -17.30 15.59
N ALA A 48 9.23 -16.36 14.79
CA ALA A 48 10.04 -16.72 13.64
C ALA A 48 11.34 -17.45 14.04
N THR A 49 11.85 -17.18 15.24
CA THR A 49 13.10 -17.77 15.75
C THR A 49 12.90 -19.20 16.23
N GLU A 50 11.80 -19.46 16.97
CA GLU A 50 11.50 -20.79 17.50
C GLU A 50 10.63 -21.63 16.56
N GLY A 51 10.12 -21.04 15.47
CA GLY A 51 9.18 -21.67 14.53
C GLY A 51 7.74 -21.77 15.04
N THR A 52 7.48 -21.43 16.30
CA THR A 52 6.17 -21.53 16.94
C THR A 52 5.11 -20.69 16.22
N GLY A 53 3.98 -21.30 15.87
CA GLY A 53 2.82 -20.60 15.29
C GLY A 53 2.93 -20.25 13.80
N LEU A 54 4.06 -20.53 13.14
CA LEU A 54 4.22 -20.28 11.70
C LEU A 54 3.27 -21.13 10.85
N ASP A 55 3.09 -22.41 11.20
CA ASP A 55 2.15 -23.31 10.49
C ASP A 55 0.71 -22.79 10.57
N ALA A 56 0.32 -22.24 11.72
CA ALA A 56 -1.01 -21.66 11.90
C ALA A 56 -1.21 -20.40 11.06
N VAL A 57 -0.18 -19.55 10.96
CA VAL A 57 -0.20 -18.38 10.08
C VAL A 57 -0.32 -18.83 8.62
N TRP A 58 0.50 -19.79 8.19
CA TRP A 58 0.46 -20.30 6.83
C TRP A 58 -0.89 -20.93 6.49
N ALA A 59 -1.45 -21.74 7.39
CA ALA A 59 -2.78 -22.33 7.20
C ALA A 59 -3.87 -21.26 7.03
N LYS A 60 -3.80 -20.13 7.75
CA LYS A 60 -4.75 -19.01 7.56
C LYS A 60 -4.56 -18.27 6.25
N VAL A 61 -3.31 -18.13 5.78
CA VAL A 61 -3.02 -17.56 4.46
C VAL A 61 -3.61 -18.44 3.36
N MET A 62 -3.36 -19.75 3.41
CA MET A 62 -3.89 -20.71 2.45
C MET A 62 -5.43 -20.73 2.46
N PHE A 63 -6.04 -20.78 3.65
CA PHE A 63 -7.50 -20.74 3.77
C PHE A 63 -8.10 -19.46 3.16
N HIS A 64 -7.47 -18.29 3.39
CA HIS A 64 -7.91 -17.04 2.76
C HIS A 64 -7.81 -17.11 1.22
N GLN A 65 -6.71 -17.66 0.71
CA GLN A 65 -6.50 -17.81 -0.73
C GLN A 65 -7.56 -18.72 -1.37
N GLU A 66 -7.87 -19.84 -0.72
CA GLU A 66 -8.91 -20.78 -1.18
C GLU A 66 -10.29 -20.12 -1.24
N GLN A 67 -10.66 -19.35 -0.20
CA GLN A 67 -11.93 -18.61 -0.19
C GLN A 67 -12.00 -17.60 -1.35
N LEU A 68 -10.92 -16.82 -1.57
CA LEU A 68 -10.88 -15.89 -2.70
C LEU A 68 -10.90 -16.58 -4.06
N ALA A 69 -10.31 -17.76 -4.17
CA ALA A 69 -10.27 -18.53 -5.41
C ALA A 69 -11.65 -19.13 -5.73
N ALA A 70 -12.35 -19.66 -4.72
CA ALA A 70 -13.69 -20.23 -4.86
C ALA A 70 -14.69 -19.20 -5.39
N ASP A 71 -14.59 -17.95 -4.95
CA ASP A 71 -15.48 -16.86 -5.37
C ASP A 71 -15.01 -16.16 -6.67
N GLY A 72 -13.92 -16.62 -7.30
CA GLY A 72 -13.30 -15.98 -8.48
C GLY A 72 -12.68 -14.61 -8.20
N GLU A 73 -12.76 -14.11 -6.97
CA GLU A 73 -12.28 -12.80 -6.54
C GLU A 73 -10.76 -12.70 -6.64
N LEU A 74 -10.03 -13.81 -6.44
CA LEU A 74 -8.57 -13.85 -6.55
C LEU A 74 -8.09 -13.41 -7.94
N GLU A 75 -8.68 -13.98 -8.99
CA GLU A 75 -8.30 -13.69 -10.37
C GLU A 75 -8.71 -12.27 -10.75
N ARG A 76 -9.93 -11.87 -10.37
CA ARG A 76 -10.40 -10.49 -10.56
C ARG A 76 -9.48 -9.48 -9.88
N ARG A 77 -8.99 -9.78 -8.66
CA ARG A 77 -8.04 -8.91 -7.93
C ARG A 77 -6.72 -8.79 -8.67
N ARG A 78 -6.17 -9.91 -9.14
CA ARG A 78 -4.93 -9.93 -9.94
C ARG A 78 -5.07 -9.09 -11.19
N GLN A 79 -6.15 -9.25 -11.95
CA GLN A 79 -6.39 -8.45 -13.15
C GLN A 79 -6.46 -6.94 -12.84
N ARG A 80 -7.18 -6.55 -11.78
CA ARG A 80 -7.22 -5.14 -11.34
C ARG A 80 -5.85 -4.62 -10.93
N GLN A 81 -5.07 -5.44 -10.22
CA GLN A 81 -3.70 -5.09 -9.81
C GLN A 81 -2.80 -4.91 -11.02
N GLN A 82 -2.88 -5.79 -12.03
CA GLN A 82 -2.10 -5.67 -13.25
C GLN A 82 -2.42 -4.36 -14.00
N VAL A 83 -3.69 -4.05 -14.19
CA VAL A 83 -4.10 -2.77 -14.81
C VAL A 83 -3.60 -1.57 -13.99
N SER A 84 -3.75 -1.62 -12.66
CA SER A 84 -3.24 -0.56 -11.78
C SER A 84 -1.72 -0.41 -11.85
N TRP A 85 -1.00 -1.52 -11.94
CA TRP A 85 0.45 -1.57 -12.09
C TRP A 85 0.89 -0.99 -13.42
N THR A 86 0.24 -1.34 -14.53
CA THR A 86 0.47 -0.75 -15.85
C THR A 86 0.37 0.77 -15.80
N TRP A 87 -0.72 1.30 -15.24
CA TRP A 87 -0.90 2.75 -15.13
C TRP A 87 0.07 3.42 -14.14
N ARG A 88 0.56 2.70 -13.13
CA ARG A 88 1.64 3.20 -12.26
C ARG A 88 2.93 3.35 -13.05
N MET A 89 3.34 2.32 -13.79
CA MET A 89 4.54 2.40 -14.64
C MET A 89 4.43 3.57 -15.63
N VAL A 90 3.28 3.75 -16.28
CA VAL A 90 3.05 4.90 -17.19
C VAL A 90 3.25 6.24 -16.48
N ARG A 91 2.66 6.43 -15.29
CA ARG A 91 2.79 7.69 -14.56
C ARG A 91 4.22 7.92 -14.09
N ASP A 92 4.87 6.90 -13.54
CA ASP A 92 6.23 6.99 -13.02
C ASP A 92 7.22 7.31 -14.15
N THR A 93 7.05 6.69 -15.32
CA THR A 93 7.83 7.01 -16.52
C THR A 93 7.56 8.43 -17.01
N LEU A 94 6.30 8.86 -17.14
CA LEU A 94 5.99 10.22 -17.57
C LEU A 94 6.51 11.28 -16.60
N GLU A 95 6.43 11.04 -15.29
CA GLU A 95 6.99 11.94 -14.29
C GLU A 95 8.53 11.99 -14.37
N HIS A 96 9.17 10.84 -14.55
CA HIS A 96 10.62 10.77 -14.74
C HIS A 96 11.05 11.53 -15.99
N ASP A 97 10.42 11.26 -17.14
CA ASP A 97 10.73 11.91 -18.41
C ASP A 97 10.51 13.43 -18.34
N LEU A 98 9.42 13.87 -17.69
CA LEU A 98 9.14 15.28 -17.45
C LEU A 98 10.25 15.95 -16.63
N ARG A 99 10.66 15.31 -15.52
CA ARG A 99 11.70 15.83 -14.62
C ARG A 99 13.09 15.82 -15.24
N GLU A 100 13.39 14.89 -16.15
CA GLU A 100 14.69 14.83 -16.83
C GLU A 100 14.76 15.73 -18.07
N HIS A 101 13.63 16.24 -18.56
CA HIS A 101 13.61 17.11 -19.73
C HIS A 101 14.39 18.42 -19.48
N PRO A 102 15.44 18.74 -20.27
CA PRO A 102 16.35 19.86 -19.99
C PRO A 102 15.62 21.20 -19.80
N ALA A 103 14.70 21.56 -20.70
CA ALA A 103 13.95 22.81 -20.59
C ALA A 103 13.03 22.87 -19.36
N VAL A 104 12.52 21.71 -18.91
CA VAL A 104 11.69 21.64 -17.71
C VAL A 104 12.56 21.75 -16.46
N ARG A 105 13.74 21.11 -16.47
CA ARG A 105 14.73 21.22 -15.37
C ARG A 105 15.18 22.66 -15.14
N ASP A 106 15.32 23.43 -16.21
CA ASP A 106 15.70 24.84 -16.14
C ASP A 106 14.52 25.73 -15.68
N LEU A 107 13.30 25.46 -16.15
CA LEU A 107 12.11 26.26 -15.85
C LEU A 107 11.49 25.97 -14.48
N ALA A 108 11.43 24.72 -14.06
CA ALA A 108 10.67 24.29 -12.88
C ALA A 108 11.07 25.01 -11.58
N PRO A 109 12.36 25.27 -11.28
CA PRO A 109 12.75 26.01 -10.06
C PRO A 109 12.26 27.46 -10.01
N GLU A 110 12.06 28.09 -11.17
CA GLU A 110 11.44 29.42 -11.23
C GLU A 110 9.95 29.36 -10.96
N MET A 111 9.26 28.38 -11.55
CA MET A 111 7.83 28.15 -11.35
C MET A 111 7.49 27.85 -9.90
N GLU A 112 8.29 26.99 -9.24
CA GLU A 112 8.13 26.67 -7.83
C GLU A 112 8.28 27.92 -6.94
N ARG A 113 9.27 28.79 -7.23
CA ARG A 113 9.46 30.05 -6.49
C ARG A 113 8.30 31.01 -6.69
N ALA A 114 7.81 31.19 -7.91
CA ALA A 114 6.68 32.07 -8.21
C ALA A 114 5.38 31.59 -7.52
N VAL A 115 5.17 30.27 -7.43
CA VAL A 115 4.03 29.69 -6.68
C VAL A 115 4.18 29.93 -5.18
N GLN A 116 5.37 29.71 -4.61
CA GLN A 116 5.63 29.95 -3.19
C GLN A 116 5.47 31.43 -2.81
N ALA A 117 5.85 32.34 -3.71
CA ALA A 117 5.68 33.78 -3.53
C ALA A 117 4.23 34.27 -3.72
N GLY A 118 3.33 33.42 -4.25
CA GLY A 118 1.96 33.79 -4.56
C GLY A 118 1.81 34.63 -5.84
N GLU A 119 2.86 34.74 -6.65
CA GLU A 119 2.92 35.49 -7.90
C GLU A 119 2.31 34.70 -9.07
N LEU A 120 2.32 33.36 -8.96
CA LEU A 120 1.74 32.45 -9.95
C LEU A 120 0.86 31.40 -9.25
N THR A 121 -0.27 31.07 -9.87
CA THR A 121 -1.12 30.00 -9.33
C THR A 121 -0.52 28.63 -9.63
N PRO A 122 -0.73 27.61 -8.78
CA PRO A 122 -0.26 26.24 -9.05
C PRO A 122 -0.74 25.68 -10.40
N SER A 123 -1.96 26.04 -10.82
CA SER A 123 -2.53 25.59 -12.10
C SER A 123 -1.82 26.18 -13.31
N LEU A 124 -1.42 27.45 -13.25
CA LEU A 124 -0.66 28.11 -14.33
C LEU A 124 0.78 27.59 -14.39
N ALA A 125 1.44 27.43 -13.24
CA ALA A 125 2.77 26.83 -13.15
C ALA A 125 2.79 25.41 -13.74
N ALA A 126 1.84 24.56 -13.34
CA ALA A 126 1.72 23.21 -13.87
C ALA A 126 1.48 23.20 -15.38
N LYS A 127 0.65 24.12 -15.89
CA LYS A 127 0.43 24.26 -17.33
C LYS A 127 1.72 24.63 -18.07
N GLN A 128 2.46 25.63 -17.59
CA GLN A 128 3.71 26.05 -18.24
C GLN A 128 4.77 24.94 -18.25
N ILE A 129 4.89 24.17 -17.16
CA ILE A 129 5.77 23.00 -17.10
C ILE A 129 5.36 21.94 -18.14
N LEU A 130 4.06 21.64 -18.23
CA LEU A 130 3.54 20.66 -19.18
C LEU A 130 3.66 21.11 -20.64
N ASP A 131 3.41 22.38 -20.93
CA ASP A 131 3.54 22.95 -22.27
C ASP A 131 5.02 22.91 -22.72
N THR A 132 5.96 23.29 -21.84
CA THR A 132 7.41 23.19 -22.07
C THR A 132 7.88 21.76 -22.37
N PHE A 133 7.24 20.76 -21.76
CA PHE A 133 7.52 19.35 -22.04
C PHE A 133 6.96 18.86 -23.38
N ARG A 134 5.84 19.45 -23.84
CA ARG A 134 5.12 19.04 -25.07
C ARG A 134 5.64 19.72 -26.33
N ASP A 135 6.16 20.93 -26.20
CA ASP A 135 6.61 21.80 -27.31
C ASP A 135 7.97 21.35 -27.92
N ARG A 136 8.17 20.04 -28.07
CA ARG A 136 9.34 19.41 -28.72
C ARG A 136 9.74 20.08 -30.03
#